data_AF-A0A4Z1KPH1-F1
#
_entry.id   AF-A0A4Z1KPH1-F1
#
_cell.length_a   1.000
_cell.length_b   1.000
_cell.length_c   1.000
_cell.angle_alpha   90.00
_cell.angle_beta   90.00
_cell.angle_gamma   90.00
#
_symmetry.space_group_name_H-M   'P 1'
#
loop_
_entity.id
_entity.type
_entity.pdbx_description
1 polymer ?
#
loop_
_entity_poly.entity_id
_entity_poly.type
_entity_poly.pdbx_seq_one_letter_code
_entity_poly.pdbx_strand_id
1 'polypeptide(L)'
;MSTSSLAATMKSPKANSLLLLLQMSDIELNNQIKDNGKWKKRSEETTLDVNFPELDNASLETINLVLIGSSMLERFRTTGHDLNLGSKPGIFNAGVGGDTIPNFLYRINLDLLWKAKTQEKVGMVIVISFPMI
;
A
#
# COMPACT_ATOMS: atom_id res chain seq x y z
N MET A 1 -20.49 -30.85 45.86
CA MET A 1 -20.71 -31.33 44.48
C MET A 1 -20.18 -30.29 43.53
N SER A 2 -19.23 -30.71 42.73
CA SER A 2 -18.49 -30.01 41.68
C SER A 2 -19.35 -29.72 40.45
N THR A 3 -19.24 -28.53 39.88
CA THR A 3 -19.26 -28.34 38.42
C THR A 3 -18.38 -27.15 38.06
N SER A 4 -17.18 -27.46 37.60
CA SER A 4 -16.31 -26.54 36.85
C SER A 4 -16.97 -26.20 35.51
N SER A 5 -17.19 -24.91 35.21
CA SER A 5 -17.49 -24.51 33.83
C SER A 5 -16.18 -24.36 33.05
N LEU A 6 -16.17 -24.95 31.86
CA LEU A 6 -15.05 -24.96 30.94
C LEU A 6 -14.64 -23.53 30.54
N ALA A 7 -13.41 -23.14 30.85
CA ALA A 7 -12.73 -22.08 30.13
C ALA A 7 -12.29 -22.61 28.75
N ALA A 8 -13.18 -22.56 27.77
CA ALA A 8 -12.79 -22.71 26.37
C ALA A 8 -11.93 -21.50 26.00
N THR A 9 -10.62 -21.67 25.95
CA THR A 9 -9.70 -20.72 25.33
C THR A 9 -10.03 -20.60 23.85
N MET A 10 -10.89 -19.65 23.50
CA MET A 10 -11.12 -19.26 22.11
C MET A 10 -9.85 -18.60 21.57
N LYS A 11 -9.04 -19.37 20.84
CA LYS A 11 -8.02 -18.80 19.96
C LYS A 11 -8.74 -17.87 18.97
N SER A 12 -8.37 -16.60 19.00
CA SER A 12 -8.91 -15.53 18.16
C SER A 12 -8.88 -15.92 16.67
N PRO A 13 -10.01 -15.83 15.93
CA PRO A 13 -10.10 -16.15 14.50
C PRO A 13 -9.11 -15.36 13.60
N LYS A 14 -8.64 -14.19 14.06
CA LYS A 14 -7.77 -13.30 13.28
C LYS A 14 -6.38 -13.87 13.00
N ALA A 15 -5.83 -14.71 13.89
CA ALA A 15 -4.49 -15.26 13.70
C ALA A 15 -4.44 -16.27 12.53
N ASN A 16 -5.54 -17.00 12.31
CA ASN A 16 -5.63 -17.99 11.24
C ASN A 16 -5.79 -17.34 9.86
N SER A 17 -6.41 -16.15 9.76
CA SER A 17 -6.64 -15.51 8.45
C SER A 17 -5.36 -14.94 7.83
N LEU A 18 -4.43 -14.43 8.65
CA LEU A 18 -3.14 -13.94 8.16
C LEU A 18 -2.24 -15.08 7.69
N LEU A 19 -2.27 -16.22 8.37
CA LEU A 19 -1.57 -17.43 7.95
C LEU A 19 -2.05 -17.94 6.60
N LEU A 20 -3.36 -17.87 6.34
CA LEU A 20 -3.93 -18.22 5.03
C LEU A 20 -3.44 -17.29 3.92
N LEU A 21 -3.34 -15.98 4.18
CA LEU A 21 -2.80 -15.02 3.21
C LEU A 21 -1.33 -15.32 2.87
N LEU A 22 -0.52 -15.74 3.85
CA LEU A 22 0.88 -16.12 3.64
C LEU A 22 1.04 -17.46 2.90
N GLN A 23 -0.03 -18.26 2.80
CA GLN A 23 -0.05 -19.55 2.11
C GLN A 23 -0.63 -19.46 0.69
N MET A 24 -1.13 -18.29 0.28
CA MET A 24 -1.64 -18.07 -1.07
C MET A 24 -0.50 -18.11 -2.10
N SER A 25 -0.81 -18.63 -3.29
CA SER A 25 0.09 -18.52 -4.44
C SER A 25 0.09 -17.09 -4.99
N ASP A 26 1.15 -16.72 -5.71
CA ASP A 26 1.23 -15.41 -6.38
C ASP A 26 0.08 -15.20 -7.37
N ILE A 27 -0.36 -16.25 -8.05
CA ILE A 27 -1.50 -16.21 -8.99
C ILE A 27 -2.80 -15.90 -8.25
N GLU A 28 -3.05 -16.61 -7.14
CA GLU A 28 -4.23 -16.38 -6.30
C GLU A 28 -4.24 -14.95 -5.74
N LEU A 29 -3.09 -14.47 -5.26
CA LEU A 29 -2.95 -13.12 -4.75
C LEU A 29 -3.20 -12.07 -5.83
N ASN A 30 -2.64 -12.25 -7.03
CA ASN A 30 -2.84 -11.34 -8.15
C ASN A 30 -4.31 -11.29 -8.58
N ASN A 31 -4.99 -12.44 -8.62
CA ASN A 31 -6.43 -12.49 -8.90
C ASN A 31 -7.22 -11.72 -7.83
N GLN A 32 -6.91 -11.92 -6.54
CA GLN A 32 -7.56 -11.17 -5.46
C GLN A 32 -7.34 -9.66 -5.58
N ILE A 33 -6.13 -9.21 -5.91
CA ILE A 33 -5.83 -7.78 -6.13
C ILE A 33 -6.67 -7.24 -7.29
N LYS A 34 -6.72 -7.97 -8.41
CA LYS A 34 -7.46 -7.57 -9.61
C LYS A 34 -8.96 -7.51 -9.37
N ASP A 35 -9.53 -8.54 -8.75
CA ASP A 35 -10.98 -8.67 -8.52
C ASP A 35 -11.51 -7.63 -7.51
N ASN A 36 -10.67 -7.23 -6.56
CA ASN A 36 -11.01 -6.22 -5.56
C ASN A 36 -10.56 -4.80 -5.95
N GLY A 37 -9.81 -4.66 -7.05
CA GLY A 37 -9.36 -3.39 -7.59
C GLY A 37 -10.52 -2.61 -8.21
N LYS A 38 -10.64 -1.32 -7.89
CA LYS A 38 -11.62 -0.43 -8.51
C LYS A 38 -10.93 0.73 -9.21
N TRP A 39 -11.25 0.89 -10.49
CA TRP A 39 -10.78 2.02 -11.26
C TRP A 39 -11.37 3.31 -10.71
N LYS A 40 -10.52 4.34 -10.64
CA LYS A 40 -10.89 5.72 -10.41
C LYS A 40 -9.99 6.59 -11.26
N LYS A 41 -10.59 7.46 -12.07
CA LYS A 41 -9.89 8.35 -13.01
C LYS A 41 -8.64 9.00 -12.42
N ARG A 42 -8.78 9.71 -11.29
CA ARG A 42 -7.66 10.38 -10.61
C ARG A 42 -6.54 9.41 -10.20
N SER A 43 -6.88 8.20 -9.77
CA SER A 43 -5.93 7.18 -9.33
C SER A 43 -5.10 6.65 -10.50
N GLU A 44 -5.74 6.46 -11.66
CA GLU A 44 -5.07 6.06 -12.91
C GLU A 44 -4.18 7.19 -13.44
N GLU A 45 -4.75 8.38 -13.68
CA GLU A 45 -4.02 9.54 -14.20
C GLU A 45 -2.80 9.90 -13.34
N THR A 46 -2.95 9.95 -12.01
CA THR A 46 -1.80 10.24 -11.13
C THR A 46 -0.75 9.13 -11.21
N THR A 47 -1.16 7.88 -11.36
CA THR A 47 -0.21 6.76 -11.45
C THR A 47 0.58 6.81 -12.75
N LEU A 48 -0.12 6.95 -13.89
CA LEU A 48 0.48 6.91 -15.22
C LEU A 48 1.20 8.20 -15.60
N ASP A 49 0.64 9.36 -15.26
CA ASP A 49 1.13 10.65 -15.75
C ASP A 49 2.07 11.35 -14.76
N VAL A 50 2.05 10.95 -13.48
CA VAL A 50 2.89 11.54 -12.43
C VAL A 50 3.84 10.51 -11.83
N ASN A 51 3.31 9.46 -11.18
CA ASN A 51 4.14 8.52 -10.44
C ASN A 51 5.11 7.74 -11.35
N PHE A 52 4.67 7.31 -12.53
CA PHE A 52 5.51 6.53 -13.44
C PHE A 52 6.66 7.38 -14.02
N PRO A 53 6.41 8.57 -14.60
CA PRO A 53 7.47 9.47 -14.99
C PRO A 53 8.41 9.84 -13.84
N GLU A 54 7.92 10.06 -12.63
CA GLU A 54 8.79 10.35 -11.49
C GLU A 54 9.69 9.16 -11.11
N LEU A 55 9.18 7.92 -11.20
CA LEU A 55 9.97 6.71 -10.97
C LEU A 55 10.99 6.47 -12.09
N ASP A 56 10.64 6.78 -13.34
CA ASP A 56 11.53 6.64 -14.50
C ASP A 56 12.66 7.68 -14.47
N ASN A 57 12.36 8.89 -14.02
CA ASN A 57 13.32 10.00 -13.90
C ASN A 57 14.06 10.03 -12.57
N ALA A 58 13.66 9.20 -11.59
CA ALA A 58 14.41 9.05 -10.36
C ALA A 58 15.79 8.48 -10.69
N SER A 59 16.85 9.22 -10.35
CA SER A 59 18.20 8.67 -10.37
C SER A 59 18.20 7.38 -9.55
N LEU A 60 18.66 6.28 -10.14
CA LEU A 60 18.70 4.90 -9.61
C LEU A 60 19.35 4.77 -8.21
N GLU A 61 19.88 5.85 -7.67
CA GLU A 61 20.36 5.92 -6.31
C GLU A 61 19.24 6.43 -5.36
N THR A 62 18.68 5.47 -4.61
CA THR A 62 18.21 5.60 -3.21
C THR A 62 16.72 5.66 -2.88
N ILE A 63 15.76 5.30 -3.74
CA ILE A 63 14.40 5.06 -3.20
C ILE A 63 14.46 3.85 -2.25
N ASN A 64 14.45 4.15 -0.95
CA ASN A 64 14.50 3.17 0.13
C ASN A 64 13.12 2.95 0.74
N LEU A 65 12.26 3.96 0.63
CA LEU A 65 10.93 3.99 1.21
C LEU A 65 9.90 4.43 0.19
N VAL A 66 8.86 3.62 0.00
CA VAL A 66 7.69 3.95 -0.80
C VAL A 66 6.50 4.20 0.12
N LEU A 67 5.88 5.37 0.01
CA LEU A 67 4.65 5.73 0.72
C LEU A 67 3.47 5.63 -0.24
N ILE A 68 2.49 4.79 0.04
CA ILE A 68 1.28 4.66 -0.79
C ILE A 68 0.04 4.82 0.06
N GLY A 69 -0.91 5.63 -0.40
CA GLY A 69 -2.15 5.82 0.33
C GLY A 69 -3.01 6.94 -0.19
N SER A 70 -3.89 7.42 0.69
CA SER A 70 -4.90 8.41 0.36
C SER A 70 -4.37 9.86 0.41
N SER A 71 -5.27 10.81 0.62
CA SER A 71 -4.98 12.25 0.73
C SER A 71 -3.97 12.59 1.84
N MET A 72 -3.88 11.79 2.91
CA MET A 72 -2.91 12.03 3.98
C MET A 72 -1.47 11.90 3.49
N LEU A 73 -1.18 10.85 2.72
CA LEU A 73 0.15 10.68 2.13
C LEU A 73 0.38 11.64 0.97
N GLU A 74 -0.62 11.89 0.12
CA GLU A 74 -0.52 12.91 -0.94
C GLU A 74 -0.08 14.27 -0.35
N ARG A 75 -0.66 14.66 0.78
CA ARG A 75 -0.35 15.91 1.50
C ARG A 75 1.04 15.97 2.11
N PHE A 76 1.74 14.85 2.29
CA PHE A 76 3.14 14.90 2.72
C PHE A 76 4.03 15.62 1.69
N ARG A 77 3.63 15.68 0.41
CA ARG A 77 4.32 16.47 -0.61
C ARG A 77 4.10 17.98 -0.46
N THR A 78 2.95 18.40 0.05
CA THR A 78 2.53 19.82 0.03
C THR A 78 2.57 20.46 1.41
N THR A 79 1.88 19.88 2.39
CA THR A 79 1.73 20.44 3.75
C THR A 79 2.57 19.71 4.79
N GLY A 80 3.21 18.59 4.42
CA GLY A 80 4.14 17.85 5.29
C GLY A 80 5.53 18.48 5.43
N HIS A 81 5.67 19.76 5.08
CA HIS A 81 6.95 20.50 5.11
C HIS A 81 7.62 20.42 6.49
N ASP A 82 6.84 20.46 7.57
CA ASP A 82 7.37 20.38 8.94
C ASP A 82 8.00 19.01 9.26
N LEU A 83 7.61 17.96 8.54
CA LEU A 83 8.14 16.60 8.71
C LEU A 83 9.30 16.30 7.77
N ASN A 84 9.57 17.15 6.76
CA ASN A 84 10.57 16.93 5.70
C ASN A 84 10.49 15.56 5.00
N LEU A 85 9.40 14.80 5.18
CA LEU A 85 9.29 13.41 4.73
C LEU A 85 8.96 13.31 3.23
N GLY A 86 8.21 14.26 2.68
CA GLY A 86 7.83 14.26 1.26
C GLY A 86 8.96 14.70 0.31
N SER A 87 9.99 15.37 0.83
CA SER A 87 11.13 15.92 0.08
C SER A 87 12.45 15.23 0.44
N LYS A 88 12.44 14.28 1.38
CA LYS A 88 13.66 13.60 1.80
C LYS A 88 14.19 12.73 0.66
N PRO A 89 15.49 12.81 0.34
CA PRO A 89 16.11 11.88 -0.58
C PRO A 89 15.79 10.44 -0.19
N GLY A 90 15.38 9.67 -1.18
CA GLY A 90 15.08 8.25 -1.03
C GLY A 90 13.72 7.88 -0.46
N ILE A 91 12.82 8.85 -0.34
CA ILE A 91 11.39 8.60 -0.09
C ILE A 91 10.61 8.89 -1.37
N PHE A 92 9.89 7.90 -1.88
CA PHE A 92 8.95 8.07 -2.98
C PHE A 92 7.52 8.08 -2.46
N ASN A 93 6.80 9.16 -2.72
CA ASN A 93 5.44 9.34 -2.22
C ASN A 93 4.40 9.14 -3.32
N ALA A 94 3.78 7.96 -3.38
CA ALA A 94 2.71 7.63 -4.30
C ALA A 94 1.30 7.87 -3.71
N GLY A 95 1.13 8.78 -2.75
CA GLY A 95 -0.19 9.12 -2.21
C GLY A 95 -1.11 9.80 -3.24
N VAL A 96 -2.39 9.42 -3.26
CA VAL A 96 -3.42 10.02 -4.13
C VAL A 96 -4.68 10.38 -3.34
N GLY A 97 -5.15 11.61 -3.53
CA GLY A 97 -6.32 12.14 -2.85
C GLY A 97 -7.58 11.31 -3.04
N GLY A 98 -8.16 10.88 -1.92
CA GLY A 98 -9.41 10.11 -1.90
C GLY A 98 -9.26 8.68 -2.45
N ASP A 99 -8.06 8.12 -2.49
CA ASP A 99 -7.88 6.69 -2.67
C ASP A 99 -8.46 5.93 -1.46
N THR A 100 -9.24 4.91 -1.76
CA THR A 100 -9.67 3.87 -0.82
C THR A 100 -8.86 2.60 -1.09
N ILE A 101 -9.03 1.56 -0.26
CA ILE A 101 -8.34 0.27 -0.46
C ILE A 101 -8.56 -0.30 -1.88
N PRO A 102 -9.79 -0.34 -2.44
CA PRO A 102 -10.00 -0.80 -3.81
C PRO A 102 -9.22 -0.01 -4.88
N ASN A 103 -9.11 1.31 -4.73
CA ASN A 103 -8.37 2.14 -5.70
C ASN A 103 -6.87 1.86 -5.60
N PHE A 104 -6.37 1.63 -4.39
CA PHE A 104 -4.98 1.23 -4.18
C PHE A 104 -4.67 -0.12 -4.83
N LEU A 105 -5.55 -1.13 -4.65
CA LEU A 105 -5.38 -2.44 -5.29
C LEU A 105 -5.36 -2.31 -6.82
N TYR A 106 -6.22 -1.47 -7.38
CA TYR A 106 -6.20 -1.16 -8.81
C TYR A 106 -4.83 -0.59 -9.26
N ARG A 107 -4.23 0.32 -8.49
CA ARG A 107 -2.90 0.89 -8.81
C ARG A 107 -1.77 -0.13 -8.65
N ILE A 108 -1.88 -1.09 -7.72
CA ILE A 108 -0.93 -2.22 -7.65
C ILE A 108 -1.03 -3.06 -8.93
N ASN A 109 -2.26 -3.33 -9.39
CA ASN A 109 -2.50 -4.07 -10.64
C ASN A 109 -2.03 -3.31 -11.90
N LEU A 110 -1.77 -2.01 -11.80
CA LEU A 110 -1.08 -1.23 -12.84
C LEU A 110 0.45 -1.36 -12.76
N ASP A 111 0.99 -2.23 -11.91
CA ASP A 111 2.42 -2.44 -11.68
C ASP A 111 3.13 -1.32 -10.90
N LEU A 112 2.41 -0.47 -10.16
CA LEU A 112 3.03 0.59 -9.35
C LEU A 112 4.10 0.06 -8.39
N LEU A 113 3.81 -1.04 -7.68
CA LEU A 113 4.77 -1.65 -6.76
C LEU A 113 5.95 -2.28 -7.47
N TRP A 114 5.71 -2.91 -8.62
CA TRP A 114 6.76 -3.50 -9.43
C TRP A 114 7.71 -2.42 -9.95
N LYS A 115 7.17 -1.35 -10.51
CA LYS A 115 7.93 -0.20 -11.02
C LYS A 115 8.68 0.56 -9.92
N ALA A 116 8.18 0.55 -8.69
CA ALA A 116 8.93 1.08 -7.56
C ALA A 116 10.03 0.11 -7.09
N LYS A 117 9.80 -1.20 -7.12
CA LYS A 117 10.76 -2.24 -6.69
C LYS A 117 11.89 -2.50 -7.68
N THR A 118 11.75 -2.15 -8.95
CA THR A 118 12.87 -2.21 -9.91
C THR A 118 14.02 -1.28 -9.52
N GLN A 119 13.80 -0.38 -8.56
CA GLN A 119 14.83 0.38 -7.88
C GLN A 119 15.52 -0.54 -6.84
N GLU A 120 16.82 -0.83 -7.01
CA GLU A 120 17.59 -1.84 -6.24
C GLU A 120 17.51 -1.73 -4.71
N LYS A 121 17.06 -0.60 -4.15
CA LYS A 121 17.19 -0.27 -2.73
C LYS A 121 15.87 -0.15 -1.96
N VAL A 122 14.70 -0.45 -2.55
CA VAL A 122 13.43 -0.35 -1.80
C VAL A 122 13.40 -1.38 -0.68
N GLY A 123 13.69 -0.93 0.55
CA GLY A 123 13.69 -1.75 1.75
C GLY A 123 12.37 -1.75 2.51
N MET A 124 11.52 -0.72 2.29
CA MET A 124 10.26 -0.57 3.02
C MET A 124 9.15 0.05 2.17
N VAL A 125 7.95 -0.49 2.30
CA VAL A 125 6.71 0.06 1.72
C VAL A 125 5.74 0.33 2.86
N ILE A 126 5.28 1.57 2.99
CA ILE A 126 4.25 1.96 3.96
C ILE A 126 2.95 2.20 3.21
N VAL A 127 1.91 1.46 3.57
CA VAL A 127 0.56 1.63 3.05
C VAL A 127 -0.30 2.27 4.12
N ILE A 128 -0.87 3.45 3.83
CA ILE A 128 -1.79 4.16 4.73
C ILE A 128 -3.15 4.29 4.05
N SER A 129 -4.14 3.60 4.59
CA SER A 129 -5.54 3.79 4.22
C SER A 129 -6.35 4.05 5.48
N PHE A 130 -7.19 5.08 5.45
CA PHE A 130 -8.14 5.35 6.51
C PHE A 130 -9.50 4.75 6.16
N PRO A 131 -10.19 4.09 7.10
CA PRO A 131 -11.58 3.75 6.90
C PRO A 131 -12.38 5.04 6.72
N MET A 132 -13.17 5.14 5.65
CA MET A 132 -14.24 6.14 5.62
C MET A 132 -15.23 5.74 6.70
N ILE A 133 -15.36 6.58 7.72
CA ILE A 133 -16.42 6.51 8.73
C ILE A 133 -17.71 7.03 8.11
#